data_AF-A0A7J4NXC9-F1
#
_entry.id   AF-A0A7J4NXC9-F1
#
_cell.length_a   1.000
_cell.length_b   1.000
_cell.length_c   1.000
_cell.angle_alpha   90.00
_cell.angle_beta   90.00
_cell.angle_gamma   90.00
#
_symmetry.space_group_name_H-M   'P 1'
#
loop_
_entity.id
_entity.type
_entity.pdbx_description
1 polymer ?
#
loop_
_entity_poly.entity_id
_entity_poly.type
_entity_poly.pdbx_seq_one_letter_code
_entity_poly.pdbx_strand_id
1 'polypeptide(L)'
;MKYDIAKLRKGSEAIHDYVSAPSKAKDAFVKRRAEYKLDAAAVNELKKRSKEYAVIVFTAEWCPDCIRNVPVLDLIAEATGLEVRAFGHIMRDAKSNTRKWAVPPSPPEVDEFNVPKIPLIVVLKKDGEKAGEIVENPPPGKTVEQALLDIMK
;
A
#
# COMPACT_ATOMS: atom_id res chain seq x y z
N MET A 1 1.85 -18.24 -8.41
CA MET A 1 0.63 -17.97 -7.63
C MET A 1 -0.06 -16.77 -8.25
N LYS A 2 -1.38 -16.82 -8.48
CA LYS A 2 -2.16 -15.69 -8.98
C LYS A 2 -3.19 -15.29 -7.92
N TYR A 3 -3.31 -14.00 -7.69
CA TYR A 3 -4.27 -13.43 -6.76
C TYR A 3 -5.58 -13.06 -7.47
N ASP A 4 -6.71 -13.30 -6.82
CA ASP A 4 -8.01 -12.86 -7.33
C ASP A 4 -8.21 -11.37 -7.03
N ILE A 5 -7.96 -10.52 -8.03
CA ILE A 5 -8.12 -9.06 -7.93
C ILE A 5 -9.56 -8.67 -7.55
N ALA A 6 -10.59 -9.40 -8.02
CA ALA A 6 -11.97 -9.07 -7.72
C ALA A 6 -12.29 -9.36 -6.25
N LYS A 7 -11.77 -10.46 -5.69
CA LYS A 7 -11.83 -10.74 -4.24
C LYS A 7 -11.13 -9.65 -3.45
N LEU A 8 -9.89 -9.28 -3.83
CA LEU A 8 -9.11 -8.27 -3.11
C LEU A 8 -9.81 -6.91 -3.08
N ARG A 9 -10.42 -6.48 -4.20
CA ARG A 9 -11.21 -5.24 -4.24
C ARG A 9 -12.36 -5.23 -3.25
N LYS A 10 -13.05 -6.37 -3.08
CA LYS A 10 -14.19 -6.49 -2.15
C LYS A 10 -13.75 -6.50 -0.69
N GLY A 11 -12.58 -7.09 -0.40
CA GLY A 11 -12.04 -7.20 0.96
C GLY A 11 -11.30 -5.95 1.46
N SER A 12 -11.03 -5.00 0.57
CA SER A 12 -10.24 -3.81 0.85
C SER A 12 -11.06 -2.54 0.58
N GLU A 13 -10.52 -1.39 0.95
CA GLU A 13 -11.02 -0.07 0.55
C GLU A 13 -10.11 0.60 -0.48
N ALA A 14 -10.55 1.71 -1.09
CA ALA A 14 -9.66 2.51 -1.94
C ALA A 14 -8.67 3.27 -1.05
N ILE A 15 -7.44 3.48 -1.52
CA ILE A 15 -6.42 4.18 -0.73
C ILE A 15 -6.89 5.57 -0.26
N HIS A 16 -7.63 6.26 -1.11
CA HIS A 16 -8.14 7.59 -0.81
C HIS A 16 -9.14 7.56 0.34
N ASP A 17 -10.02 6.56 0.36
CA ASP A 17 -11.01 6.37 1.42
C ASP A 17 -10.30 6.09 2.75
N TYR A 18 -9.30 5.21 2.75
CA TYR A 18 -8.51 4.87 3.94
C TYR A 18 -7.77 6.08 4.52
N VAL A 19 -7.08 6.83 3.66
CA VAL A 19 -6.33 8.02 4.06
C VAL A 19 -7.28 9.16 4.47
N SER A 20 -8.49 9.17 3.92
CA SER A 20 -9.50 10.18 4.21
C SER A 20 -10.33 9.88 5.46
N ALA A 21 -10.44 8.61 5.86
CA ALA A 21 -11.25 8.16 6.98
C ALA A 21 -10.80 8.78 8.33
N PRO A 22 -11.74 9.02 9.26
CA PRO A 22 -11.41 9.41 10.63
C PRO A 22 -10.56 8.34 11.32
N SER A 23 -9.38 8.71 11.79
CA SER A 23 -8.48 7.80 12.50
C SER A 23 -7.48 8.57 13.37
N LYS A 24 -6.75 7.85 14.23
CA LYS A 24 -5.67 8.45 15.05
C LYS A 24 -4.51 8.99 14.20
N ALA A 25 -4.35 8.53 12.96
CA ALA A 25 -3.29 8.98 12.05
C ALA A 25 -3.74 10.09 11.10
N LYS A 26 -5.02 10.50 11.14
CA LYS A 26 -5.63 11.41 10.16
C LYS A 26 -4.81 12.68 9.94
N ASP A 27 -4.47 13.39 11.01
CA ASP A 27 -3.72 14.65 10.92
C ASP A 27 -2.31 14.44 10.36
N ALA A 28 -1.65 13.34 10.75
CA ALA A 28 -0.33 12.99 10.26
C ALA A 28 -0.37 12.64 8.76
N PHE A 29 -1.39 11.93 8.30
CA PHE A 29 -1.61 11.66 6.88
C PHE A 29 -1.87 12.94 6.09
N VAL A 30 -2.78 13.80 6.56
CA VAL A 30 -3.09 15.09 5.90
C VAL A 30 -1.84 15.95 5.78
N LYS A 31 -1.08 16.09 6.88
CA LYS A 31 0.18 16.82 6.88
C LYS A 31 1.17 16.23 5.87
N ARG A 32 1.34 14.91 5.87
CA ARG A 32 2.26 14.24 4.94
C ARG A 32 1.88 14.45 3.48
N ARG A 33 0.60 14.39 3.13
CA ARG A 33 0.13 14.69 1.77
C ARG A 33 0.45 16.13 1.36
N ALA A 34 0.19 17.09 2.24
CA ALA A 34 0.42 18.51 1.94
C ALA A 34 1.90 18.85 1.75
N GLU A 35 2.79 18.19 2.48
CA GLU A 35 4.23 18.46 2.45
C GLU A 35 4.97 17.69 1.32
N TYR A 36 4.46 16.53 0.90
CA TYR A 36 5.13 15.71 -0.08
C TYR A 36 4.95 16.23 -1.50
N LYS A 37 6.05 16.38 -2.23
CA LYS A 37 6.06 16.76 -3.64
C LYS A 37 6.42 15.54 -4.47
N LEU A 38 5.48 15.11 -5.33
CA LEU A 38 5.71 13.99 -6.23
C LEU A 38 6.82 14.30 -7.23
N ASP A 39 7.61 13.29 -7.59
CA ASP A 39 8.51 13.36 -8.73
C ASP A 39 7.69 13.31 -10.04
N ALA A 40 7.57 14.45 -10.71
CA ALA A 40 6.76 14.58 -11.93
C ALA A 40 7.24 13.66 -13.06
N ALA A 41 8.54 13.40 -13.19
CA ALA A 41 9.07 12.49 -14.20
C ALA A 41 8.63 11.05 -13.90
N ALA A 42 8.78 10.63 -12.65
CA ALA A 42 8.37 9.29 -12.23
C ALA A 42 6.85 9.09 -12.34
N VAL A 43 6.05 10.08 -11.92
CA VAL A 43 4.59 10.06 -12.03
C VAL A 43 4.13 9.92 -13.48
N ASN A 44 4.75 10.64 -14.41
CA ASN A 44 4.40 10.54 -15.83
C ASN A 44 4.66 9.14 -16.38
N GLU A 45 5.75 8.50 -15.96
CA GLU A 45 6.05 7.12 -16.33
C GLU A 45 5.08 6.11 -15.69
N LEU A 46 4.70 6.33 -14.43
CA LEU A 46 3.72 5.48 -13.74
C LEU A 46 2.36 5.55 -14.41
N LYS A 47 1.93 6.75 -14.81
CA LYS A 47 0.64 7.00 -15.48
C LYS A 47 0.51 6.23 -16.79
N LYS A 48 1.60 6.01 -17.52
CA LYS A 48 1.58 5.21 -18.77
C LYS A 48 1.23 3.75 -18.52
N ARG A 49 1.58 3.23 -17.34
CA ARG A 49 1.47 1.81 -16.96
C ARG A 49 0.32 1.54 -15.99
N SER A 50 -0.32 2.59 -15.46
CA SER A 50 -1.26 2.49 -14.33
C SER A 50 -2.46 1.57 -14.56
N LYS A 51 -2.87 1.39 -15.83
CA LYS A 51 -4.00 0.52 -16.20
C LYS A 51 -3.67 -0.97 -16.14
N GLU A 52 -2.41 -1.34 -16.27
CA GLU A 52 -1.95 -2.75 -16.33
C GLU A 52 -1.73 -3.36 -14.94
N TYR A 53 -1.69 -2.52 -13.91
CA TYR A 53 -1.34 -2.91 -12.56
C TYR A 53 -2.40 -2.47 -11.54
N ALA A 54 -2.39 -3.13 -10.39
CA ALA A 54 -3.06 -2.74 -9.17
C ALA A 54 -2.07 -2.85 -8.01
N VAL A 55 -2.16 -1.95 -7.04
CA VAL A 55 -1.34 -1.98 -5.84
C VAL A 55 -2.21 -2.36 -4.66
N ILE A 56 -1.77 -3.33 -3.88
CA ILE A 56 -2.38 -3.73 -2.62
C ILE A 56 -1.45 -3.29 -1.50
N VAL A 57 -1.96 -2.52 -0.54
CA VAL A 57 -1.18 -2.08 0.63
C VAL A 57 -1.78 -2.62 1.92
N PHE A 58 -0.95 -3.27 2.72
CA PHE A 58 -1.26 -3.67 4.09
C PHE A 58 -0.73 -2.60 5.04
N THR A 59 -1.61 -2.00 5.85
CA THR A 59 -1.29 -0.78 6.60
C THR A 59 -2.00 -0.72 7.95
N ALA A 60 -1.49 0.14 8.83
CA ALA A 60 -2.15 0.51 10.07
C ALA A 60 -1.75 1.92 10.53
N GLU A 61 -2.65 2.56 11.26
CA GLU A 61 -2.54 3.97 11.68
C GLU A 61 -1.52 4.18 12.80
N TRP A 62 -1.19 3.13 13.54
CA TRP A 62 -0.16 3.20 14.60
C TRP A 62 1.27 3.08 14.07
N CYS A 63 1.45 2.77 12.78
CA CYS A 63 2.76 2.48 12.21
C CYS A 63 3.42 3.75 11.61
N PRO A 64 4.61 4.15 12.09
CA PRO A 64 5.32 5.33 11.56
C PRO A 64 5.66 5.23 10.08
N ASP A 65 6.11 4.05 9.61
CA ASP A 65 6.39 3.82 8.19
C ASP A 65 5.13 3.94 7.33
N CYS A 66 3.97 3.53 7.87
CA CYS A 66 2.67 3.71 7.19
C CYS A 66 2.34 5.19 7.06
N ILE A 67 2.50 5.98 8.13
CA ILE A 67 2.34 7.45 8.10
C ILE A 67 3.25 8.11 7.07
N ARG A 68 4.46 7.59 6.86
CA ARG A 68 5.39 8.15 5.89
C ARG A 68 5.02 7.84 4.43
N ASN A 69 4.62 6.60 4.14
CA ASN A 69 4.55 6.07 2.77
C ASN A 69 3.13 5.92 2.21
N VAL A 70 2.14 5.64 3.07
CA VAL A 70 0.75 5.39 2.63
C VAL A 70 0.08 6.66 2.07
N PRO A 71 0.26 7.85 2.67
CA PRO A 71 -0.27 9.08 2.07
C PRO A 71 0.40 9.44 0.73
N VAL A 72 1.64 9.00 0.51
CA VAL A 72 2.33 9.16 -0.78
C VAL A 72 1.70 8.27 -1.84
N LEU A 73 1.31 7.03 -1.50
CA LEU A 73 0.57 6.17 -2.42
C LEU A 73 -0.76 6.76 -2.85
N ASP A 74 -1.46 7.44 -1.94
CA ASP A 74 -2.70 8.15 -2.27
C ASP A 74 -2.46 9.29 -3.28
N LEU A 75 -1.42 10.11 -3.08
CA LEU A 75 -1.03 11.14 -4.04
C LEU A 75 -0.66 10.55 -5.41
N ILE A 76 0.07 9.42 -5.43
CA ILE A 76 0.42 8.72 -6.67
C ILE A 76 -0.84 8.21 -7.38
N ALA A 77 -1.77 7.59 -6.63
CA ALA A 77 -3.04 7.11 -7.16
C ALA A 77 -3.84 8.25 -7.80
N GLU A 78 -3.95 9.39 -7.11
CA GLU A 78 -4.63 10.59 -7.59
C GLU A 78 -4.00 11.12 -8.90
N ALA A 79 -2.68 11.23 -8.95
CA ALA A 79 -1.98 11.81 -10.11
C ALA A 79 -1.94 10.89 -11.35
N THR A 80 -1.95 9.57 -11.14
CA THR A 80 -1.71 8.57 -12.21
C THR A 80 -2.95 7.77 -12.61
N GLY A 81 -3.99 7.78 -11.78
CA GLY A 81 -5.13 6.86 -11.90
C GLY A 81 -4.78 5.41 -11.54
N LEU A 82 -3.63 5.16 -10.91
CA LEU A 82 -3.24 3.83 -10.45
C LEU A 82 -4.22 3.33 -9.39
N GLU A 83 -4.75 2.12 -9.60
CA GLU A 83 -5.60 1.49 -8.62
C GLU A 83 -4.78 1.07 -7.41
N VAL A 84 -5.01 1.71 -6.26
CA VAL A 84 -4.41 1.34 -4.98
C VAL A 84 -5.51 0.97 -3.98
N ARG A 85 -5.36 -0.21 -3.38
CA ARG A 85 -6.32 -0.84 -2.47
C ARG A 85 -5.67 -1.06 -1.11
N ALA A 86 -6.34 -0.67 -0.03
CA ALA A 86 -5.82 -0.75 1.33
C ALA A 86 -6.50 -1.85 2.15
N PHE A 87 -5.70 -2.74 2.73
CA PHE A 87 -6.07 -3.59 3.86
C PHE A 87 -5.56 -2.91 5.13
N GLY A 88 -6.45 -2.14 5.75
CA GLY A 88 -6.16 -1.31 6.92
C GLY A 88 -6.29 -2.02 8.27
N HIS A 89 -6.11 -1.24 9.33
CA HIS A 89 -6.38 -1.61 10.72
C HIS A 89 -5.63 -2.86 11.24
N ILE A 90 -4.49 -3.18 10.64
CA ILE A 90 -3.70 -4.36 11.03
C ILE A 90 -3.23 -4.24 12.48
N MET A 91 -3.42 -5.31 13.26
CA MET A 91 -2.99 -5.40 14.65
C MET A 91 -1.98 -6.51 14.85
N ARG A 92 -0.96 -6.22 15.67
CA ARG A 92 0.01 -7.24 16.11
C ARG A 92 -0.66 -8.25 17.03
N ASP A 93 -0.30 -9.52 16.90
CA ASP A 93 -0.68 -10.55 17.87
C ASP A 93 0.29 -10.52 19.04
N ALA A 94 -0.02 -9.74 20.07
CA ALA A 94 0.82 -9.63 21.27
C ALA A 94 0.87 -10.91 22.11
N LYS A 95 -0.03 -11.89 21.86
CA LYS A 95 -0.13 -13.13 22.64
C LYS A 95 0.58 -14.30 21.96
N SER A 96 1.00 -14.14 20.71
CA SER A 96 1.65 -15.19 19.94
C SER A 96 3.14 -14.92 19.75
N ASN A 97 3.94 -15.96 19.90
CA ASN A 97 5.38 -15.93 19.60
C ASN A 97 5.69 -16.38 18.16
N THR A 98 4.69 -16.86 17.42
CA THR A 98 4.86 -17.42 16.07
C THR A 98 4.05 -16.65 15.02
N ARG A 99 2.84 -16.22 15.37
CA ARG A 99 1.98 -15.40 14.51
C ARG A 99 2.25 -13.93 14.77
N LYS A 100 2.48 -13.17 13.71
CA LYS A 100 2.79 -11.73 13.81
C LYS A 100 1.55 -10.85 13.91
N TRP A 101 0.48 -11.20 13.19
CA TRP A 101 -0.74 -10.39 13.11
C TRP A 101 -1.93 -11.12 13.72
N ALA A 102 -2.74 -10.42 14.51
CA ALA A 102 -3.94 -10.99 15.09
C ALA A 102 -5.05 -11.02 14.02
N VAL A 103 -5.64 -12.18 13.78
CA VAL A 103 -6.75 -12.38 12.83
C VAL A 103 -7.89 -13.07 13.57
N PRO A 104 -8.99 -12.37 13.93
CA PRO A 104 -9.22 -10.91 13.87
C PRO A 104 -8.37 -10.12 14.91
N PRO A 105 -8.28 -8.77 14.81
CA PRO A 105 -9.03 -7.86 13.94
C PRO A 105 -8.35 -7.53 12.59
N SER A 106 -7.14 -8.02 12.34
CA SER A 106 -6.53 -7.88 11.01
C SER A 106 -7.29 -8.72 9.98
N PRO A 107 -7.31 -8.31 8.70
CA PRO A 107 -7.91 -9.10 7.64
C PRO A 107 -7.15 -10.43 7.42
N PRO A 108 -7.83 -11.53 7.03
CA PRO A 108 -7.18 -12.82 6.79
C PRO A 108 -6.13 -12.77 5.66
N GLU A 109 -6.21 -11.78 4.77
CA GLU A 109 -5.25 -11.55 3.70
C GLU A 109 -3.81 -11.31 4.21
N VAL A 110 -3.63 -10.94 5.49
CA VAL A 110 -2.28 -10.86 6.07
C VAL A 110 -1.56 -12.21 6.06
N ASP A 111 -2.30 -13.31 6.19
CA ASP A 111 -1.77 -14.67 6.09
C ASP A 111 -1.63 -15.10 4.62
N GLU A 112 -2.60 -14.76 3.76
CA GLU A 112 -2.54 -15.07 2.31
C GLU A 112 -1.31 -14.44 1.61
N PHE A 113 -0.92 -13.24 2.05
CA PHE A 113 0.25 -12.53 1.54
C PHE A 113 1.52 -12.75 2.35
N ASN A 114 1.46 -13.54 3.44
CA ASN A 114 2.57 -13.74 4.38
C ASN A 114 3.21 -12.42 4.83
N VAL A 115 2.39 -11.43 5.21
CA VAL A 115 2.83 -10.05 5.44
C VAL A 115 3.94 -10.02 6.49
N PRO A 116 5.19 -9.67 6.13
CA PRO A 116 6.28 -9.74 7.09
C PRO A 116 6.31 -8.51 7.99
N LYS A 117 5.95 -7.34 7.44
CA LYS A 117 5.98 -6.02 8.09
C LYS A 117 5.00 -5.09 7.37
N ILE A 118 4.70 -3.95 7.98
CA ILE A 118 3.82 -2.93 7.39
C ILE A 118 4.54 -1.57 7.32
N PRO A 119 4.29 -0.74 6.29
CA PRO A 119 3.42 -1.05 5.16
C PRO A 119 4.05 -2.11 4.25
N LEU A 120 3.26 -3.09 3.82
CA LEU A 120 3.64 -3.96 2.70
C LEU A 120 2.89 -3.48 1.48
N ILE A 121 3.63 -3.06 0.45
CA ILE A 121 3.07 -2.54 -0.80
C ILE A 121 3.34 -3.59 -1.87
N VAL A 122 2.31 -4.29 -2.32
CA VAL A 122 2.40 -5.35 -3.31
C VAL A 122 1.90 -4.83 -4.65
N VAL A 123 2.70 -4.99 -5.70
CA VAL A 123 2.31 -4.62 -7.07
C VAL A 123 1.87 -5.89 -7.79
N LEU A 124 0.62 -5.88 -8.22
CA LEU A 124 0.02 -6.97 -8.99
C LEU A 124 -0.28 -6.48 -10.40
N LYS A 125 -0.06 -7.33 -11.40
CA LYS A 125 -0.68 -7.15 -12.72
C LYS A 125 -2.19 -7.38 -12.59
N LYS A 126 -2.99 -6.78 -13.47
CA LYS A 126 -4.46 -6.95 -13.45
C LYS A 126 -4.92 -8.40 -13.64
N ASP A 127 -4.06 -9.28 -14.15
CA ASP A 127 -4.32 -10.71 -14.30
C ASP A 127 -4.03 -11.53 -13.01
N GLY A 128 -3.65 -10.85 -11.93
CA GLY A 128 -3.38 -11.44 -10.62
C GLY A 128 -1.93 -11.85 -10.37
N GLU A 129 -1.02 -11.73 -11.34
CA GLU A 129 0.39 -12.04 -11.13
C GLU A 129 1.08 -10.98 -10.24
N LYS A 130 1.86 -11.40 -9.25
CA LYS A 130 2.68 -10.48 -8.44
C LYS A 130 3.93 -10.08 -9.20
N ALA A 131 4.03 -8.80 -9.54
CA ALA A 131 5.20 -8.20 -10.19
C ALA A 131 6.33 -7.91 -9.19
N GLY A 132 5.97 -7.55 -7.96
CA GLY A 132 6.95 -7.25 -6.91
C GLY A 132 6.31 -6.68 -5.66
N GLU A 133 7.13 -6.28 -4.70
CA GLU A 133 6.68 -5.63 -3.47
C GLU A 133 7.73 -4.71 -2.87
N ILE A 134 7.27 -3.81 -2.00
CA ILE A 134 8.09 -2.93 -1.16
C ILE A 134 7.71 -3.21 0.30
N VAL A 135 8.69 -3.56 1.12
CA VAL A 135 8.50 -3.90 2.53
C VAL A 135 8.97 -2.74 3.40
N GLU A 136 8.04 -2.15 4.17
CA GLU A 136 8.21 -0.94 4.99
C GLU A 136 8.54 0.33 4.20
N ASN A 137 9.68 0.33 3.51
CA ASN A 137 10.27 1.48 2.85
C ASN A 137 10.81 1.13 1.47
N PRO A 138 10.86 2.10 0.54
CA PRO A 138 11.55 1.91 -0.74
C PRO A 138 13.04 1.59 -0.51
N PRO A 139 13.71 0.97 -1.49
CA PRO A 139 15.15 0.74 -1.43
C PRO A 139 15.94 2.02 -1.12
N PRO A 140 17.11 1.93 -0.46
CA PRO A 140 17.90 3.10 -0.12
C PRO A 140 18.14 4.03 -1.31
N GLY A 141 17.91 5.33 -1.11
CA GLY A 141 18.08 6.35 -2.14
C GLY A 141 16.93 6.45 -3.15
N LYS A 142 15.88 5.64 -3.05
CA LYS A 142 14.71 5.71 -3.94
C LYS A 142 13.48 6.27 -3.25
N THR A 143 12.65 6.97 -4.02
CA THR A 143 11.30 7.35 -3.60
C THR A 143 10.33 6.18 -3.78
N VAL A 144 9.10 6.33 -3.27
CA VAL A 144 8.03 5.33 -3.50
C VAL A 144 7.70 5.24 -4.98
N GLU A 145 7.66 6.38 -5.69
CA GLU A 145 7.42 6.45 -7.13
C GLU A 145 8.46 5.66 -7.94
N GLN A 146 9.74 5.86 -7.61
CA GLN A 146 10.85 5.19 -8.30
C GLN A 146 10.83 3.68 -8.03
N ALA A 147 10.58 3.28 -6.78
CA ALA A 147 10.49 1.87 -6.43
C ALA A 147 9.30 1.17 -7.12
N LEU A 148 8.15 1.85 -7.26
CA LEU A 148 7.02 1.33 -8.03
C LEU A 148 7.37 1.18 -9.52
N LEU A 149 8.06 2.16 -10.12
CA LEU A 149 8.50 2.08 -11.51
C LEU A 149 9.45 0.91 -11.77
N ASP A 150 10.39 0.65 -10.85
CA ASP A 150 11.32 -0.47 -11.01
C ASP A 150 10.60 -1.83 -11.07
N ILE A 151 9.45 -1.92 -10.39
CA ILE A 151 8.61 -3.12 -10.36
C ILE A 151 7.70 -3.17 -11.59
N MET A 152 7.13 -2.02 -11.99
CA MET A 152 6.23 -1.86 -13.13
C MET A 152 7.03 -1.68 -14.42
N LYS A 153 7.73 -2.74 -14.84
CA LYS A 153 8.46 -2.75 -16.12
C LYS A 153 7.50 -2.87 -17.30
#